data_AF-A0A7K1BZW7-F1
#
_entry.id   AF-A0A7K1BZW7-F1
#
_cell.length_a   1.000
_cell.length_b   1.000
_cell.length_c   1.000
_cell.angle_alpha   90.00
_cell.angle_beta   90.00
_cell.angle_gamma   90.00
#
_symmetry.space_group_name_H-M   'P 1'
#
loop_
_entity.id
_entity.type
_entity.pdbx_description
1 polymer ?
#
loop_
_entity_poly.entity_id
_entity_poly.type
_entity_poly.pdbx_seq_one_letter_code
_entity_poly.pdbx_strand_id
1 'polypeptide(L)'
;MGSILNPLYYAVSWVIVTFHSAFGYIFGKDEHESIKWSLSIIGLVVLIRIILIPLFVKQIKSQRALTALQPHMKEIQKKYKDDRQKQSEEMMKLYKEHKTNPLASCFPILAQA
;
A
#
# COMPACT_ATOMS: atom_id res chain seq x y z
N MET A 1 -17.31 -0.38 23.64
CA MET A 1 -16.73 -0.52 22.28
C MET A 1 -15.64 0.54 22.07
N GLY A 2 -14.47 0.42 22.73
CA GLY A 2 -13.46 1.50 22.73
C GLY A 2 -11.99 1.06 22.83
N SER A 3 -11.67 -0.05 23.49
CA SER A 3 -10.25 -0.41 23.73
C SER A 3 -9.49 -0.97 22.54
N ILE A 4 -10.15 -1.59 21.56
CA ILE A 4 -9.47 -2.24 20.42
C ILE A 4 -9.02 -1.24 19.34
N LEU A 5 -9.76 -0.13 19.16
CA LEU A 5 -9.39 0.92 18.21
C LEU A 5 -8.49 2.00 18.82
N ASN A 6 -8.33 2.05 20.15
CA ASN A 6 -7.47 3.02 20.82
C ASN A 6 -6.01 3.01 20.33
N PRO A 7 -5.34 1.86 20.14
CA PRO A 7 -3.96 1.85 19.64
C PRO A 7 -3.84 2.44 18.23
N LEU A 8 -4.81 2.12 17.36
CA LEU A 8 -4.90 2.67 16.02
C LEU A 8 -5.17 4.18 16.05
N TYR A 9 -6.10 4.62 16.91
CA TYR A 9 -6.41 6.04 17.09
C TYR A 9 -5.22 6.83 17.63
N TYR A 10 -4.46 6.29 18.58
CA TYR A 10 -3.23 6.92 19.08
C TYR A 10 -2.15 7.00 18.01
N ALA A 11 -1.96 5.94 17.22
CA ALA A 11 -1.00 5.93 16.11
C ALA A 11 -1.37 6.98 15.05
N VAL A 12 -2.64 7.02 14.62
CA VAL A 12 -3.14 7.98 13.63
C VAL A 12 -3.06 9.41 14.16
N SER A 13 -3.47 9.64 15.42
CA SER A 13 -3.40 10.97 16.05
C SER A 13 -1.96 11.46 16.18
N TRP A 14 -1.01 10.60 16.54
CA TRP A 14 0.41 10.94 16.61
C TRP A 14 0.98 11.34 15.25
N VAL A 15 0.61 10.62 14.18
CA VAL A 15 0.98 10.96 12.80
C VAL A 15 0.41 12.33 12.42
N ILE A 16 -0.88 12.55 12.65
CA ILE A 16 -1.55 13.82 12.31
C ILE A 16 -0.91 15.01 13.05
N VAL A 17 -0.63 14.87 14.35
CA VAL A 17 -0.04 15.94 15.17
C VAL A 17 1.42 16.22 14.79
N THR A 18 2.20 15.18 14.48
CA THR A 18 3.59 15.33 14.01
C THR A 18 3.64 16.08 12.68
N PHE A 19 2.73 15.76 11.76
CA PHE A 19 2.65 16.45 10.47
C PHE A 19 2.10 17.88 10.59
N HIS A 20 1.08 18.12 11.41
CA HIS A 20 0.49 19.45 11.62
C HIS A 20 1.48 20.41 12.30
N SER A 21 2.26 19.92 13.28
CA SER A 21 3.29 20.72 13.96
C SER A 21 4.51 20.98 13.08
N ALA A 22 4.95 19.99 12.28
CA ALA A 22 6.02 20.19 11.30
C ALA A 22 5.63 21.23 10.23
N PHE A 23 4.37 21.21 9.76
CA PHE A 23 3.88 22.20 8.81
C PHE A 23 3.74 23.60 9.40
N GLY A 24 3.28 23.72 10.65
CA GLY A 24 3.21 25.01 11.36
C GLY A 24 4.59 25.64 11.59
N TYR A 25 5.63 24.83 11.74
CA TYR A 25 7.02 25.30 11.87
C TYR A 25 7.63 25.73 10.52
N ILE A 26 7.31 25.02 9.44
CA ILE A 26 7.87 25.28 8.10
C ILE A 26 7.22 26.49 7.41
N PHE A 27 5.93 26.75 7.61
CA PHE A 27 5.19 27.77 6.84
C PHE A 27 4.95 29.13 7.52
N GLY A 28 5.42 29.33 8.76
CA GLY A 28 5.50 30.65 9.41
C GLY A 28 4.15 31.31 9.74
N LYS A 29 3.99 31.75 11.00
CA LYS A 29 2.96 32.74 11.42
C LYS A 29 3.01 33.94 10.45
N ASP A 30 1.86 34.38 9.91
CA ASP A 30 1.53 35.77 9.52
C ASP A 30 0.43 35.82 8.42
N GLU A 31 0.03 37.00 7.96
CA GLU A 31 -1.35 37.52 8.06
C GLU A 31 -2.22 37.44 6.78
N HIS A 32 -1.99 36.46 5.90
CA HIS A 32 -2.86 36.21 4.72
C HIS A 32 -3.43 34.79 4.77
N GLU A 33 -4.47 34.61 5.60
CA GLU A 33 -4.99 33.31 6.03
C GLU A 33 -5.35 32.38 4.86
N SER A 34 -6.08 32.85 3.84
CA SER A 34 -6.68 31.95 2.83
C SER A 34 -5.68 31.35 1.83
N ILE A 35 -4.68 32.13 1.41
CA ILE A 35 -3.71 31.69 0.38
C ILE A 35 -2.66 30.78 1.01
N LYS A 36 -2.17 31.10 2.22
CA LYS A 36 -1.24 30.23 2.94
C LYS A 36 -1.87 28.88 3.29
N TRP A 37 -3.15 28.89 3.68
CA TRP A 37 -3.84 27.64 4.03
C TRP A 37 -3.95 26.71 2.82
N SER A 38 -4.30 27.24 1.65
CA SER A 38 -4.36 26.48 0.40
C SER A 38 -2.98 25.98 -0.04
N LEU A 39 -1.95 26.85 0.02
CA LEU A 39 -0.58 26.48 -0.35
C LEU A 39 0.01 25.43 0.61
N SER A 40 -0.32 25.53 1.90
CA SER A 40 0.08 24.60 2.95
C SER A 40 -0.51 23.21 2.71
N ILE A 41 -1.80 23.12 2.39
CA ILE A 41 -2.44 21.83 2.06
C ILE A 41 -1.81 21.22 0.81
N ILE A 42 -1.62 22.00 -0.25
CA ILE A 42 -1.01 21.52 -1.50
C ILE A 42 0.42 21.04 -1.23
N GLY A 43 1.21 21.83 -0.49
CA GLY A 43 2.57 21.48 -0.08
C GLY A 43 2.62 20.18 0.72
N LEU A 44 1.69 19.99 1.66
CA LEU A 44 1.56 18.78 2.46
C LEU A 44 1.25 17.56 1.59
N VAL A 45 0.29 17.67 0.68
CA VAL A 45 -0.08 16.59 -0.23
C VAL A 45 1.09 16.20 -1.14
N VAL A 46 1.83 17.19 -1.68
CA VAL A 46 3.00 16.94 -2.54
C VAL A 46 4.12 16.27 -1.74
N LEU A 47 4.43 16.76 -0.54
CA LEU A 47 5.46 16.21 0.32
C LEU A 47 5.15 14.75 0.71
N ILE A 48 3.90 14.48 1.13
CA ILE A 48 3.46 13.11 1.44
C ILE A 48 3.57 12.23 0.19
N ARG A 49 3.12 12.68 -0.98
CA ARG A 49 3.24 11.91 -2.22
C ARG A 49 4.69 11.58 -2.54
N ILE A 50 5.62 12.54 -2.42
CA ILE A 50 7.04 12.32 -2.68
C ILE A 50 7.62 11.25 -1.75
N ILE A 51 7.31 11.31 -0.46
CA ILE A 51 7.75 10.30 0.52
C ILE A 51 7.16 8.91 0.20
N LEU A 52 5.94 8.85 -0.33
CA LEU A 52 5.28 7.60 -0.68
C LEU A 52 5.70 7.04 -2.05
N ILE A 53 6.29 7.83 -2.96
CA ILE A 53 6.79 7.34 -4.27
C ILE A 53 7.65 6.07 -4.14
N PRO A 54 8.70 5.99 -3.29
CA PRO A 54 9.51 4.77 -3.18
C PRO A 54 8.70 3.55 -2.71
N LEU A 55 7.68 3.77 -1.88
CA LEU A 55 6.76 2.72 -1.43
C LEU A 55 5.87 2.26 -2.60
N PHE A 56 5.28 3.19 -3.35
CA PHE A 56 4.49 2.89 -4.54
C PHE A 56 5.31 2.16 -5.61
N VAL A 57 6.58 2.53 -5.81
CA VAL A 57 7.48 1.83 -6.76
C VAL A 57 7.70 0.38 -6.33
N LYS A 58 7.94 0.12 -5.04
CA LYS A 58 8.04 -1.25 -4.51
C LYS A 58 6.73 -2.04 -4.72
N GLN A 59 5.59 -1.40 -4.49
CA GLN A 59 4.27 -2.00 -4.70
C GLN A 59 4.02 -2.35 -6.18
N ILE A 60 4.34 -1.45 -7.11
CA ILE A 60 4.22 -1.67 -8.56
C ILE A 60 5.12 -2.80 -9.02
N LYS A 61 6.36 -2.88 -8.52
CA LYS A 61 7.29 -3.97 -8.85
C LYS A 61 6.74 -5.34 -8.45
N SER A 62 6.16 -5.44 -7.26
CA SER A 62 5.49 -6.67 -6.79
C SER A 62 4.32 -7.04 -7.70
N GLN A 63 3.51 -6.06 -8.10
CA GLN A 63 2.33 -6.30 -8.93
C GLN A 63 2.70 -6.78 -10.34
N ARG A 64 3.77 -6.21 -10.95
CA ARG A 64 4.29 -6.68 -12.25
C ARG A 64 4.82 -8.12 -12.20
N ALA A 65 5.46 -8.52 -11.10
CA ALA A 65 5.93 -9.89 -10.93
C ALA A 65 4.76 -10.89 -10.96
N LEU A 66 3.62 -10.56 -10.36
CA LEU A 66 2.41 -11.39 -10.47
C LEU A 66 1.84 -11.41 -11.89
N THR A 67 1.84 -10.29 -12.61
CA THR A 67 1.38 -10.26 -14.00
C THR A 67 2.23 -11.19 -14.89
N ALA A 68 3.54 -11.24 -14.66
CA ALA A 68 4.42 -12.17 -15.36
C ALA A 68 4.11 -13.65 -15.09
N LEU A 69 3.53 -13.98 -13.92
CA LEU A 69 3.11 -15.34 -13.56
C LEU A 69 1.72 -15.72 -14.10
N GLN A 70 0.90 -14.76 -14.54
CA GLN A 70 -0.42 -15.03 -15.12
C GLN A 70 -0.44 -16.06 -16.26
N PRO A 71 0.48 -16.06 -17.25
CA PRO A 71 0.49 -17.09 -18.29
C PRO A 71 0.72 -18.49 -17.71
N HIS A 72 1.69 -18.67 -16.81
CA HIS A 72 1.98 -19.96 -16.18
C HIS A 72 0.82 -20.46 -15.30
N MET A 73 0.14 -19.56 -14.59
CA MET A 73 -1.08 -19.92 -13.87
C MET A 73 -2.16 -20.44 -14.82
N LYS A 74 -2.34 -19.81 -16.00
CA LYS A 74 -3.30 -20.27 -17.01
C LYS A 74 -2.91 -21.63 -17.61
N GLU A 75 -1.62 -21.91 -17.79
CA GLU A 75 -1.12 -23.22 -18.25
C GLU A 75 -1.45 -24.33 -17.25
N ILE A 76 -1.17 -24.12 -15.96
CA ILE A 76 -1.53 -25.06 -14.89
C ILE A 76 -3.05 -25.26 -14.86
N GLN A 77 -3.82 -24.17 -14.98
CA GLN A 77 -5.28 -24.25 -14.99
C GLN A 77 -5.83 -25.04 -16.18
N LYS A 78 -5.22 -24.91 -17.37
CA LYS A 78 -5.60 -25.69 -18.56
C LYS A 78 -5.18 -27.16 -18.44
N LYS A 79 -4.00 -27.43 -17.90
CA LYS A 79 -3.42 -28.79 -17.78
C LYS A 79 -4.15 -29.64 -16.73
N TYR A 80 -4.62 -29.03 -15.64
CA TYR A 80 -5.29 -29.72 -14.52
C TYR A 80 -6.73 -29.24 -14.32
N LYS A 81 -7.47 -29.01 -15.41
CA LYS A 81 -8.85 -28.48 -15.35
C LYS A 81 -9.80 -29.37 -14.53
N ASP A 82 -9.62 -30.68 -14.60
CA ASP A 82 -10.47 -31.67 -13.94
C ASP A 82 -9.96 -32.10 -12.55
N ASP A 83 -8.75 -31.69 -12.17
CA ASP A 83 -8.10 -32.07 -10.90
C ASP A 83 -7.73 -30.82 -10.10
N ARG A 84 -8.70 -30.31 -9.32
CA ARG A 84 -8.50 -29.10 -8.48
C ARG A 84 -7.45 -29.28 -7.40
N GLN A 85 -7.22 -30.49 -6.91
CA GLN A 85 -6.20 -30.74 -5.90
C GLN A 85 -4.81 -30.54 -6.50
N LYS A 86 -4.51 -31.21 -7.62
CA LYS A 86 -3.23 -31.02 -8.33
C LYS A 86 -3.06 -29.59 -8.83
N GLN A 87 -4.13 -28.94 -9.29
CA GLN A 87 -4.09 -27.54 -9.68
C GLN A 87 -3.63 -26.64 -8.52
N SER A 88 -4.16 -26.84 -7.32
CA SER A 88 -3.78 -26.06 -6.12
C SER A 88 -2.32 -26.32 -5.71
N GLU A 89 -1.88 -27.57 -5.73
CA GLU A 89 -0.50 -27.95 -5.40
C GLU A 89 0.52 -27.36 -6.37
N GLU A 90 0.26 -27.46 -7.68
CA GLU A 90 1.15 -26.93 -8.72
C GLU A 90 1.15 -25.40 -8.74
N MET A 91 0.02 -24.74 -8.48
CA MET A 91 -0.01 -23.29 -8.28
C MET A 91 0.85 -22.86 -7.08
N MET A 92 0.80 -23.61 -5.97
CA MET A 92 1.61 -23.32 -4.79
C MET A 92 3.11 -23.56 -5.03
N LYS A 93 3.48 -24.59 -5.82
CA LYS A 93 4.86 -24.81 -6.27
C LYS A 93 5.35 -23.67 -7.16
N LEU A 94 4.55 -23.24 -8.14
CA LEU A 94 4.88 -22.13 -9.03
C LEU A 94 5.18 -20.84 -8.24
N TYR A 95 4.37 -20.53 -7.23
CA TYR A 95 4.61 -19.37 -6.36
C TYR A 95 5.91 -19.49 -5.54
N LYS A 96 6.25 -20.70 -5.07
CA LYS A 96 7.49 -20.97 -4.33
C LYS A 96 8.73 -20.85 -5.23
N GLU A 97 8.68 -21.43 -6.44
CA GLU A 97 9.78 -21.36 -7.41
C GLU A 97 10.08 -19.92 -7.83
N HIS A 98 9.04 -19.13 -8.10
CA HIS A 98 9.19 -17.74 -8.50
C HIS A 98 9.35 -16.77 -7.31
N LYS A 99 9.45 -17.28 -6.07
CA LYS A 99 9.58 -16.50 -4.82
C LYS A 99 8.59 -15.32 -4.73
N THR A 100 7.43 -15.44 -5.37
CA THR A 100 6.46 -14.36 -5.46
C THR A 100 5.34 -14.65 -4.49
N ASN A 101 5.20 -13.83 -3.45
CA ASN A 101 4.17 -14.04 -2.43
C ASN A 101 2.86 -13.38 -2.88
N PRO A 102 1.80 -14.14 -3.22
CA PRO A 102 0.51 -13.57 -3.63
C PRO A 102 -0.08 -12.65 -2.55
N LEU A 103 0.24 -12.90 -1.27
CA LEU A 103 -0.21 -12.08 -0.14
C LEU A 103 0.53 -10.75 -0.03
N ALA A 104 1.78 -10.66 -0.50
CA ALA A 104 2.52 -9.40 -0.50
C ALA A 104 1.92 -8.40 -1.51
N SER A 105 1.25 -8.90 -2.55
CA SER A 105 0.62 -8.05 -3.54
C SER A 105 -0.81 -7.64 -3.18
N CYS A 106 -1.48 -8.35 -2.26
CA CYS A 106 -2.76 -7.92 -1.70
C CYS A 106 -2.62 -7.07 -0.42
N PHE A 107 -1.40 -6.69 -0.02
CA PHE A 107 -1.15 -5.80 1.12
C PHE A 107 -2.01 -4.51 1.12
N PRO A 108 -2.28 -3.84 -0.03
CA PRO A 108 -3.16 -2.67 -0.07
C PRO A 108 -4.65 -3.00 0.17
N ILE A 109 -5.06 -4.23 -0.14
CA ILE A 109 -6.44 -4.72 0.01
C ILE A 109 -6.65 -5.27 1.43
N LEU A 110 -5.65 -5.94 2.01
CA LEU A 110 -5.68 -6.40 3.39
C LEU A 110 -5.65 -5.25 4.40
N ALA A 111 -5.05 -4.11 4.06
CA ALA A 111 -5.18 -2.90 4.87
C ALA A 111 -6.60 -2.30 4.85
N GLN A 112 -7.47 -2.73 3.92
CA GLN A 112 -8.86 -2.28 3.77
C GLN A 112 -9.90 -3.28 4.31
N ALA A 113 -9.51 -4.51 4.70
CA ALA A 113 -10.41 -5.56 5.19
C ALA A 113 -10.18 -5.82 6.69
#